data_AF-A0A7Y2XWS9-F1
#
_entry.id   AF-A0A7Y2XWS9-F1
#
_cell.length_a   1.000
_cell.length_b   1.000
_cell.length_c   1.000
_cell.angle_alpha   90.00
_cell.angle_beta   90.00
_cell.angle_gamma   90.00
#
_symmetry.space_group_name_H-M   'P 1'
#
loop_
_entity.id
_entity.type
_entity.pdbx_description
1 polymer ?
#
loop_
_entity_poly.entity_id
_entity_poly.type
_entity_poly.pdbx_seq_one_letter_code
_entity_poly.pdbx_strand_id
1 'polypeptide(L)'
;MKQYYRVLTIAGSDSGGGAGIQADLKTISACGCFGTSAITAITAQNTLGVTAIHAIPVITLEAQIRAVLDDIGTDAVKLGMLHSVEVIECVTRLLAEYKISNIVLD
;
A
#
# COMPACT_ATOMS: atom_id res chain seq x y z
N MET A 1 -27.77 -3.14 0.11
CA MET A 1 -26.63 -2.20 0.26
C MET A 1 -25.65 -2.47 -0.88
N LYS A 2 -25.00 -1.45 -1.45
CA LYS A 2 -23.90 -1.67 -2.42
C LYS A 2 -22.71 -2.29 -1.67
N GLN A 3 -22.17 -3.36 -2.21
CA GLN A 3 -20.95 -3.99 -1.72
C GLN A 3 -19.79 -3.55 -2.62
N TYR A 4 -18.73 -3.01 -2.01
CA TYR A 4 -17.52 -2.58 -2.72
C TYR A 4 -16.45 -3.66 -2.58
N TYR A 5 -15.71 -3.94 -3.65
CA TYR A 5 -14.45 -4.69 -3.53
C TYR A 5 -13.43 -3.83 -2.78
N ARG A 6 -12.68 -4.45 -1.88
CA ARG A 6 -11.65 -3.81 -1.06
C ARG A 6 -10.28 -4.05 -1.68
N VAL A 7 -9.47 -3.00 -1.78
CA VAL A 7 -8.12 -3.10 -2.31
C VAL A 7 -7.15 -2.43 -1.35
N LEU A 8 -6.17 -3.19 -0.88
CA LEU A 8 -5.06 -2.69 -0.08
C LEU A 8 -3.89 -2.30 -1.00
N THR A 9 -3.49 -1.04 -1.00
CA THR A 9 -2.20 -0.63 -1.58
C THR A 9 -1.09 -0.68 -0.52
N ILE A 10 0.05 -1.27 -0.88
CA ILE A 10 1.29 -1.26 -0.08
C ILE A 10 2.36 -0.56 -0.90
N ALA A 11 2.59 0.73 -0.63
CA ALA A 11 3.47 1.57 -1.44
C ALA A 11 3.98 2.79 -0.66
N GLY A 12 4.84 3.58 -1.30
CA GLY A 12 5.28 4.88 -0.78
C GLY A 12 4.18 5.95 -0.87
N SER A 13 4.27 6.96 -0.02
CA SER A 13 3.43 8.16 -0.06
C SER A 13 4.08 9.27 -0.89
N ASP A 14 3.32 9.82 -1.83
CA ASP A 14 3.66 11.00 -2.64
C ASP A 14 2.92 12.24 -2.10
N SER A 15 3.69 13.25 -1.67
CA SER A 15 3.13 14.53 -1.21
C SER A 15 2.39 15.31 -2.30
N GLY A 16 2.78 15.17 -3.58
CA GLY A 16 2.12 15.79 -4.73
C GLY A 16 0.82 15.07 -5.14
N GLY A 17 0.61 13.85 -4.65
CA GLY A 17 -0.59 13.05 -4.87
C GLY A 17 -0.78 12.56 -6.31
N GLY A 18 0.25 12.61 -7.15
CA GLY A 18 0.23 12.13 -8.54
C GLY A 18 0.70 10.68 -8.69
N ALA A 19 1.41 10.15 -7.69
CA ALA A 19 1.89 8.78 -7.60
C ALA A 19 1.61 8.17 -6.22
N GLY A 20 2.28 7.06 -5.90
CA GLY A 20 2.23 6.42 -4.58
C GLY A 20 0.83 5.97 -4.15
N ILE A 21 0.65 5.81 -2.84
CA ILE A 21 -0.66 5.42 -2.29
C ILE A 21 -1.77 6.42 -2.64
N GLN A 22 -1.45 7.69 -2.89
CA GLN A 22 -2.41 8.71 -3.27
C GLN A 22 -3.00 8.43 -4.65
N ALA A 23 -2.16 8.11 -5.64
CA ALA A 23 -2.63 7.72 -6.97
C ALA A 23 -3.36 6.38 -6.94
N ASP A 24 -2.86 5.43 -6.14
CA ASP A 24 -3.50 4.13 -5.95
C ASP A 24 -4.93 4.29 -5.40
N LEU A 25 -5.09 5.00 -4.28
CA LEU A 25 -6.40 5.21 -3.63
C LEU A 25 -7.37 5.99 -4.52
N LYS A 26 -6.89 6.98 -5.29
CA LYS A 26 -7.70 7.68 -6.29
C LYS A 26 -8.19 6.73 -7.38
N THR A 27 -7.29 5.87 -7.88
CA THR A 27 -7.61 4.88 -8.93
C THR A 27 -8.62 3.85 -8.42
N ILE A 28 -8.36 3.27 -7.24
CA ILE A 28 -9.27 2.32 -6.58
C ILE A 28 -10.67 2.93 -6.41
N SER A 29 -10.73 4.17 -5.92
CA SER A 29 -12.01 4.89 -5.75
C SER A 29 -12.72 5.15 -7.09
N ALA A 30 -11.97 5.57 -8.12
CA ALA A 30 -12.51 5.81 -9.46
C ALA A 30 -13.04 4.52 -10.12
N CYS A 31 -12.45 3.37 -9.79
CA CYS A 31 -12.91 2.05 -10.22
C CYS A 31 -14.08 1.50 -9.36
N GLY A 32 -14.64 2.29 -8.44
CA GLY A 32 -15.78 1.88 -7.63
C GLY A 32 -15.41 0.80 -6.60
N CYS A 33 -14.21 0.88 -6.04
CA CYS A 33 -13.72 0.00 -4.97
C CYS A 33 -13.43 0.81 -3.68
N PHE A 34 -13.31 0.13 -2.55
CA PHE A 34 -12.89 0.71 -1.28
C PHE A 34 -11.37 0.53 -1.10
N GLY A 35 -10.64 1.63 -0.96
CA GLY A 35 -9.18 1.60 -0.83
C GLY A 35 -8.70 1.66 0.62
N THR A 36 -7.77 0.79 0.98
CA THR A 36 -6.97 0.86 2.20
C THR A 36 -5.48 0.96 1.85
N SER A 37 -4.63 1.35 2.80
CA SER A 37 -3.20 1.56 2.52
C SER A 37 -2.29 1.14 3.67
N ALA A 38 -1.11 0.62 3.33
CA ALA A 38 0.05 0.50 4.21
C ALA A 38 1.25 1.21 3.58
N ILE A 39 1.83 2.17 4.32
CA ILE A 39 2.87 3.06 3.79
C ILE A 39 4.24 2.47 4.05
N THR A 40 5.03 2.30 2.99
CA THR A 40 6.42 1.79 3.08
C THR A 40 7.43 2.92 3.32
N ALA A 41 7.20 4.09 2.74
CA ALA A 41 8.01 5.28 2.97
C ALA A 41 7.19 6.54 2.68
N ILE A 42 7.57 7.66 3.30
CA ILE A 42 7.03 8.97 3.00
C ILE A 42 8.04 9.71 2.14
N THR A 43 7.59 10.32 1.04
CA THR A 43 8.44 11.15 0.18
C THR A 43 7.98 12.60 0.23
N ALA A 44 8.94 13.52 0.36
CA ALA A 44 8.73 14.91 -0.03
C ALA A 44 8.89 14.96 -1.55
N GLN A 45 7.77 14.76 -2.25
CA GLN A 45 7.72 14.62 -3.70
C GLN A 45 6.76 15.66 -4.30
N ASN A 46 7.13 16.17 -5.47
CA ASN A 46 6.27 17.00 -6.31
C ASN A 46 6.56 16.68 -7.80
N THR A 47 6.00 17.45 -8.72
CA THR A 47 6.14 17.22 -10.17
C THR A 47 7.55 17.47 -10.72
N LEU A 48 8.45 18.08 -9.94
CA LEU A 48 9.85 18.31 -10.30
C LEU A 48 10.80 17.24 -9.76
N GLY A 49 10.33 16.38 -8.85
CA GLY A 49 11.10 15.27 -8.31
C GLY A 49 10.89 15.02 -6.82
N VAL A 50 11.81 14.25 -6.23
CA VAL A 50 11.83 13.88 -4.80
C VAL A 50 12.97 14.63 -4.11
N THR A 51 12.67 15.32 -3.01
CA THR A 51 13.66 16.09 -2.23
C THR A 51 14.05 15.40 -0.92
N ALA A 52 13.21 14.51 -0.39
CA ALA A 52 13.51 13.71 0.79
C ALA A 52 12.71 12.40 0.81
N ILE A 53 13.27 11.39 1.45
CA ILE A 53 12.65 10.09 1.67
C ILE A 53 12.80 9.73 3.14
N HIS A 54 11.69 9.33 3.76
CA HIS A 54 11.65 8.78 5.11
C HIS A 54 11.08 7.35 5.05
N ALA A 55 11.95 6.35 5.22
CA ALA A 55 11.55 4.96 5.28
C ALA A 55 10.74 4.69 6.56
N ILE A 56 9.60 4.01 6.41
CA ILE A 56 8.82 3.56 7.57
C ILE A 56 9.48 2.31 8.15
N PRO A 57 9.73 2.24 9.47
CA PRO A 57 10.26 1.04 10.09
C PRO A 57 9.42 -0.20 9.79
N VAL A 58 10.06 -1.33 9.52
CA VAL A 58 9.39 -2.58 9.11
C VAL A 58 8.33 -3.03 10.13
N ILE A 59 8.58 -2.83 11.43
CA ILE A 59 7.61 -3.15 12.49
C ILE A 59 6.32 -2.31 12.39
N THR A 60 6.45 -1.05 11.99
CA THR A 60 5.31 -0.16 11.76
C THR A 60 4.58 -0.52 10.47
N LEU A 61 5.30 -0.94 9.42
CA LEU A 61 4.68 -1.47 8.20
C LEU A 61 3.88 -2.74 8.48
N GLU A 62 4.45 -3.69 9.24
CA GLU A 62 3.74 -4.91 9.65
C GLU A 62 2.48 -4.58 10.45
N ALA A 63 2.58 -3.67 11.42
CA ALA A 63 1.43 -3.23 12.20
C ALA A 63 0.32 -2.62 11.33
N GLN A 64 0.65 -1.82 10.31
CA GLN A 64 -0.32 -1.27 9.36
C GLN A 64 -1.02 -2.37 8.56
N ILE A 65 -0.26 -3.32 8.01
CA ILE A 65 -0.81 -4.41 7.20
C ILE A 65 -1.74 -5.27 8.06
N ARG A 66 -1.32 -5.65 9.27
CA ARG A 66 -2.13 -6.44 10.20
C ARG A 66 -3.39 -5.70 10.61
N ALA A 67 -3.30 -4.41 10.95
CA ALA A 67 -4.47 -3.61 11.32
C ALA A 67 -5.54 -3.61 10.23
N VAL A 68 -5.16 -3.62 8.95
CA VAL A 68 -6.11 -3.71 7.83
C VAL A 68 -6.60 -5.16 7.65
N LEU A 69 -5.70 -6.13 7.58
CA LEU A 69 -6.06 -7.51 7.22
C LEU A 69 -6.82 -8.25 8.32
N ASP A 70 -6.59 -7.92 9.59
CA ASP A 70 -7.27 -8.55 10.74
C ASP A 70 -8.72 -8.05 10.94
N ASP A 71 -9.02 -6.82 10.52
CA ASP A 71 -10.33 -6.18 10.72
C ASP A 71 -11.09 -5.99 9.39
N ILE A 72 -10.55 -5.13 8.52
CA ILE A 72 -11.22 -4.73 7.28
C ILE A 72 -11.13 -5.84 6.22
N GLY A 73 -10.02 -6.58 6.18
CA GLY A 73 -9.68 -7.54 5.14
C GLY A 73 -9.40 -6.88 3.78
N THR A 74 -9.15 -7.70 2.75
CA THR A 74 -8.97 -7.23 1.38
C THR A 74 -9.39 -8.27 0.35
N ASP A 75 -9.80 -7.83 -0.84
CA ASP A 75 -10.13 -8.69 -1.99
C ASP A 75 -8.99 -8.72 -3.02
N ALA A 76 -8.13 -7.68 -3.03
CA ALA A 76 -6.91 -7.62 -3.80
C ALA A 76 -5.82 -6.78 -3.10
N VAL A 77 -4.56 -7.01 -3.44
CA VAL A 77 -3.43 -6.19 -2.99
C VAL A 77 -2.70 -5.63 -4.19
N LYS A 78 -2.40 -4.32 -4.15
CA LYS A 78 -1.47 -3.67 -5.08
C LYS A 78 -0.18 -3.36 -4.35
N LEU A 79 0.96 -3.74 -4.91
CA LEU A 79 2.28 -3.44 -4.41
C LEU A 79 2.93 -2.38 -5.29
N GLY A 80 3.51 -1.35 -4.67
CA GLY A 80 4.32 -0.33 -5.34
C GLY A 80 5.74 -0.30 -4.76
N MET A 81 6.26 0.91 -4.49
CA MET A 81 7.62 1.07 -3.93
C MET A 81 7.80 0.32 -2.60
N LEU A 82 8.68 -0.68 -2.57
CA LEU A 82 9.02 -1.47 -1.37
C LEU A 82 10.39 -1.12 -0.76
N HIS A 83 11.27 -0.43 -1.50
CA HIS A 83 12.51 0.24 -1.07
C HIS A 83 13.62 -0.57 -0.33
N SER A 84 13.36 -1.74 0.25
CA SER A 84 14.39 -2.56 0.89
C SER A 84 14.03 -4.05 0.91
N VAL A 85 15.04 -4.91 1.13
CA VAL A 85 14.87 -6.37 1.21
C VAL A 85 14.01 -6.74 2.42
N GLU A 86 14.23 -6.10 3.57
CA GLU A 86 13.51 -6.36 4.82
C GLU A 86 12.01 -6.06 4.67
N VAL A 87 11.68 -5.00 3.93
CA VAL A 87 10.28 -4.67 3.60
C VAL A 87 9.67 -5.69 2.65
N ILE A 88 10.42 -6.12 1.62
CA ILE A 88 9.97 -7.17 0.71
C ILE A 88 9.69 -8.47 1.49
N GLU A 89 10.62 -8.91 2.33
CA GLU A 89 10.47 -10.11 3.16
C GLU A 89 9.26 -10.02 4.10
N CYS A 90 9.07 -8.86 4.75
CA CYS A 90 7.91 -8.60 5.60
C CYS A 90 6.60 -8.72 4.82
N VAL A 91 6.50 -8.04 3.67
CA VAL A 91 5.31 -8.07 2.81
C VAL A 91 5.06 -9.49 2.29
N THR A 92 6.06 -10.16 1.74
CA THR A 92 5.91 -11.53 1.22
C THR A 92 5.45 -12.51 2.31
N ARG A 93 6.02 -12.43 3.51
CA ARG A 93 5.58 -13.25 4.66
C ARG A 93 4.12 -13.01 4.99
N LEU A 94 3.69 -11.75 5.10
CA LEU A 94 2.31 -11.42 5.44
C LEU A 94 1.34 -11.84 4.33
N LEU A 95 1.68 -11.61 3.05
CA LEU A 95 0.83 -12.07 1.94
C LEU A 95 0.62 -13.60 1.95
N ALA A 96 1.67 -14.36 2.30
CA ALA A 96 1.57 -15.81 2.47
C ALA A 96 0.74 -16.20 3.70
N GLU A 97 0.95 -15.53 4.84
CA GLU A 97 0.23 -15.75 6.11
C GLU A 97 -1.29 -15.57 5.94
N TYR A 98 -1.71 -14.47 5.29
CA TYR A 98 -3.10 -14.14 5.02
C TYR A 98 -3.65 -14.79 3.73
N LYS A 99 -2.85 -15.61 3.04
CA LYS A 99 -3.24 -16.34 1.82
C LYS A 99 -3.80 -15.45 0.71
N ILE A 100 -3.19 -14.27 0.53
CA ILE A 100 -3.61 -13.32 -0.50
C ILE A 100 -3.28 -13.89 -1.89
N SER A 101 -4.28 -14.00 -2.76
CA SER A 101 -4.15 -14.57 -4.11
C SER A 101 -4.17 -13.52 -5.22
N ASN A 102 -4.96 -12.45 -5.06
CA ASN A 102 -5.09 -11.39 -6.06
C ASN A 102 -4.06 -10.29 -5.80
N ILE A 103 -2.85 -10.47 -6.34
CA ILE A 103 -1.72 -9.56 -6.14
C ILE A 103 -1.36 -8.91 -7.48
N VAL A 104 -1.29 -7.58 -7.49
CA VAL A 104 -0.72 -6.80 -8.57
C VAL A 104 0.59 -6.18 -8.08
N LEU A 105 1.70 -6.55 -8.70
CA LEU A 105 3.02 -5.95 -8.45
C LEU A 105 3.35 -5.04 -9.63
N ASP A 106 3.53 -3.75 -9.37
CA ASP A 106 4.02 -2.74 -10.31
C ASP A 106 5.54 -2.84 -10.48
#